data_AF-A0A8J8W7L3-F1
#
_entry.id   AF-A0A8J8W7L3-F1
#
_cell.length_a   1.000
_cell.length_b   1.000
_cell.length_c   1.000
_cell.angle_alpha   90.00
_cell.angle_beta   90.00
_cell.angle_gamma   90.00
#
_symmetry.space_group_name_H-M   'P 1'
#
loop_
_entity.id
_entity.type
_entity.pdbx_description
1 polymer ?
#
loop_
_entity_poly.entity_id
_entity_poly.type
_entity_poly.pdbx_seq_one_letter_code
_entity_poly.pdbx_strand_id
1 'polypeptide(L)'
;MPGGETFRALRLLSRSSCGLLSGPENVTRRCLMRSMATDAQIGASSSTDPSTLAPWDRPVNVMTYSFPSMEPVRLVNYSQKELQMPIRKDILHRAIVYEGDMTRQGTASTKWRDDVHGSHRKVHPQKGSGRARAGDKQSPIRRGGGVAHGPHPRDFSTDLPAKLYDQAWRIALSYRFQRGELIVIDDKISLPSNSTPYLLEKILETNNWNTKKGRSTFITSEVDMDLFAKVEKMQRYATIMDRSDVDVKNLLETARLIIEKKALDQILKKHSRDLSSQPAKARYL
;
A
#
# COMPACT_ATOMS: atom_id res chain seq x y z
N MET A 1 -5.75 42.94 20.18
CA MET A 1 -6.25 43.94 19.22
C MET A 1 -7.17 43.23 18.23
N PRO A 2 -8.49 43.25 18.41
CA PRO A 2 -9.44 42.73 17.43
C PRO A 2 -10.00 43.87 16.55
N GLY A 3 -10.11 43.64 15.25
CA GLY A 3 -10.74 44.55 14.30
C GLY A 3 -10.39 44.12 12.87
N GLY A 4 -11.32 44.00 11.93
CA GLY A 4 -12.75 44.20 11.97
C GLY A 4 -13.38 43.59 10.72
N GLU A 5 -14.55 43.00 10.89
CA GLU A 5 -15.44 42.62 9.81
C GLU A 5 -16.19 43.87 9.32
N THR A 6 -16.16 44.15 8.02
CA THR A 6 -17.11 45.06 7.38
C THR A 6 -17.60 44.50 6.04
N PHE A 7 -18.90 44.23 6.05
CA PHE A 7 -19.88 44.11 4.98
C PHE A 7 -19.55 44.70 3.60
N ARG A 8 -20.02 44.00 2.56
CA ARG A 8 -20.63 44.66 1.39
C ARG A 8 -21.90 43.94 0.92
N ALA A 9 -22.96 44.75 0.88
CA ALA A 9 -24.34 44.59 0.44
C ALA A 9 -24.50 43.93 -0.96
N LEU A 10 -25.48 43.06 -1.24
CA LEU A 10 -26.96 43.16 -1.32
C LEU A 10 -27.52 43.63 -2.69
N ARG A 11 -28.63 42.98 -3.08
CA ARG A 11 -29.69 43.31 -4.09
C ARG A 11 -29.43 42.84 -5.54
N LEU A 12 -30.39 42.24 -6.26
CA LEU A 12 -31.84 42.50 -6.31
C LEU A 12 -32.73 41.25 -6.44
N LEU A 13 -33.96 41.43 -5.96
CA LEU A 13 -35.14 40.57 -5.99
C LEU A 13 -35.99 40.77 -7.26
N SER A 14 -36.96 39.84 -7.39
CA SER A 14 -38.31 40.02 -7.95
C SER A 14 -38.47 39.59 -9.43
N ARG A 15 -39.52 38.87 -9.86
CA ARG A 15 -40.94 38.90 -9.44
C ARG A 15 -41.69 37.64 -9.95
N SER A 16 -42.70 37.25 -9.15
CA SER A 16 -44.04 36.67 -9.44
C SER A 16 -44.41 36.26 -10.89
N SER A 17 -45.19 35.20 -11.16
CA SER A 17 -46.59 34.97 -10.73
C SER A 17 -47.08 33.64 -11.34
N CYS A 18 -47.71 32.75 -10.55
CA CYS A 18 -49.14 32.41 -10.57
C CYS A 18 -49.87 32.38 -11.94
N GLY A 19 -50.46 31.22 -12.27
CA GLY A 19 -51.51 31.08 -13.29
C GLY A 19 -52.12 29.67 -13.31
N LEU A 20 -53.36 29.55 -12.81
CA LEU A 20 -54.22 28.36 -12.77
C LEU A 20 -55.09 28.22 -14.04
N LEU A 21 -55.36 26.97 -14.44
CA LEU A 21 -56.58 26.37 -15.03
C LEU A 21 -57.55 27.19 -15.90
N SER A 22 -57.83 26.69 -17.13
CA SER A 22 -59.19 26.46 -17.71
C SER A 22 -59.09 25.90 -19.15
N GLY A 23 -59.67 24.73 -19.45
CA GLY A 23 -60.82 24.62 -20.38
C GLY A 23 -60.54 23.70 -21.60
N PRO A 24 -61.54 23.15 -22.31
CA PRO A 24 -61.66 21.70 -22.50
C PRO A 24 -61.61 21.15 -23.95
N GLU A 25 -61.64 19.81 -24.04
CA GLU A 25 -62.09 18.94 -25.15
C GLU A 25 -61.30 18.92 -26.48
N ASN A 26 -60.61 17.79 -26.74
CA ASN A 26 -61.03 16.95 -27.86
C ASN A 26 -60.50 15.50 -27.78
N VAL A 27 -61.43 14.62 -28.10
CA VAL A 27 -61.41 13.17 -28.02
C VAL A 27 -60.55 12.57 -29.12
N THR A 28 -59.59 11.72 -28.77
CA THR A 28 -59.27 10.53 -29.59
C THR A 28 -58.80 9.39 -28.70
N ARG A 29 -59.63 8.36 -28.61
CA ARG A 29 -59.31 7.02 -28.11
C ARG A 29 -58.10 6.47 -28.88
N ARG A 30 -57.10 5.93 -28.18
CA ARG A 30 -56.26 4.85 -28.73
C ARG A 30 -55.80 3.91 -27.62
N CYS A 31 -56.45 2.75 -27.65
CA CYS A 31 -56.06 1.41 -27.19
C CYS A 31 -55.03 1.29 -26.07
N LEU A 32 -55.52 0.90 -24.89
CA LEU A 32 -54.78 0.13 -23.90
C LEU A 32 -54.40 -1.24 -24.51
N MET A 33 -53.13 -1.41 -24.86
CA MET A 33 -52.51 -2.73 -24.98
C MET A 33 -51.77 -2.99 -23.66
N ARG A 34 -52.36 -3.83 -22.81
CA ARG A 34 -51.66 -4.48 -21.70
C ARG A 34 -50.68 -5.49 -22.31
N SER A 35 -49.40 -5.13 -22.42
CA SER A 35 -48.36 -6.15 -22.50
C SER A 35 -48.05 -6.60 -21.07
N MET A 36 -48.52 -7.79 -20.71
CA MET A 36 -47.96 -8.55 -19.59
C MET A 36 -46.53 -8.94 -19.98
N ALA A 37 -45.58 -8.03 -19.76
CA ALA A 37 -44.18 -8.40 -19.70
C ALA A 37 -43.98 -8.99 -18.31
N THR A 38 -44.02 -10.32 -18.22
CA THR A 38 -43.39 -11.02 -17.10
C THR A 38 -41.93 -10.63 -17.11
N ASP A 39 -41.49 -9.88 -16.10
CA ASP A 39 -40.07 -9.74 -15.77
C ASP A 39 -39.54 -11.14 -15.43
N ALA A 40 -39.03 -11.82 -16.44
CA ALA A 40 -38.19 -12.98 -16.25
C ALA A 40 -36.93 -12.47 -15.55
N GLN A 41 -36.82 -12.76 -14.26
CA GLN A 41 -35.58 -12.66 -13.52
C GLN A 41 -34.53 -13.44 -14.33
N ILE A 42 -33.64 -12.73 -15.02
CA ILE A 42 -32.43 -13.32 -15.61
C ILE A 42 -31.52 -13.65 -14.43
N GLY A 43 -31.86 -14.75 -13.73
CA GLY A 43 -30.92 -15.50 -12.91
C GLY A 43 -29.97 -16.26 -13.83
N ALA A 44 -29.23 -15.55 -14.67
CA ALA A 44 -28.15 -16.15 -15.44
C ALA A 44 -26.95 -16.30 -14.51
N SER A 45 -26.96 -17.34 -13.69
CA SER A 45 -25.69 -17.97 -13.33
C SER A 45 -25.18 -18.70 -14.57
N SER A 46 -24.65 -17.95 -15.55
CA SER A 46 -23.88 -18.55 -16.63
C SER A 46 -22.62 -19.14 -15.99
N SER A 47 -22.65 -20.43 -15.68
CA SER A 47 -21.44 -21.19 -15.41
C SER A 47 -20.66 -21.24 -16.70
N THR A 48 -19.89 -20.17 -16.97
CA THR A 48 -19.00 -20.11 -18.12
C THR A 48 -17.93 -21.16 -17.88
N ASP A 49 -17.91 -22.22 -18.69
CA ASP A 49 -16.84 -23.22 -18.59
C ASP A 49 -15.48 -22.50 -18.69
N PRO A 50 -14.56 -22.71 -17.74
CA PRO A 50 -13.30 -21.97 -17.68
C PRO A 50 -12.41 -22.23 -18.90
N SER A 51 -12.66 -23.31 -19.65
CA SER A 51 -11.99 -23.63 -20.91
C SER A 51 -12.33 -22.66 -22.04
N THR A 52 -13.52 -22.06 -22.02
CA THR A 52 -14.03 -21.12 -23.04
C THR A 52 -13.50 -19.70 -22.87
N LEU A 53 -12.96 -19.38 -21.69
CA LEU A 53 -12.34 -18.09 -21.40
C LEU A 53 -10.96 -17.99 -22.06
N ALA A 54 -10.62 -16.78 -22.50
CA ALA A 54 -9.28 -16.46 -22.98
C ALA A 54 -8.25 -16.86 -21.91
N PRO A 55 -7.07 -17.40 -22.28
CA PRO A 55 -6.10 -17.92 -21.32
C PRO A 55 -5.72 -16.95 -20.20
N TRP A 56 -5.71 -15.63 -20.49
CA TRP A 56 -5.35 -14.53 -19.59
C TRP A 56 -6.44 -14.10 -18.60
N ASP A 57 -7.68 -14.57 -18.81
CA ASP A 57 -8.84 -14.26 -17.96
C ASP A 57 -9.31 -15.50 -17.18
N ARG A 58 -8.53 -16.59 -17.21
CA ARG A 58 -8.84 -17.79 -16.43
C ARG A 58 -8.63 -17.53 -14.94
N PRO A 59 -9.55 -17.97 -14.08
CA PRO A 59 -9.37 -17.84 -12.65
C PRO A 59 -8.23 -18.74 -12.16
N VAL A 60 -7.55 -18.27 -11.13
CA VAL A 60 -6.49 -18.98 -10.42
C VAL A 60 -7.09 -19.56 -9.15
N ASN A 61 -6.99 -20.88 -9.00
CA ASN A 61 -7.51 -21.57 -7.85
C ASN A 61 -6.46 -21.59 -6.73
N VAL A 62 -6.86 -21.15 -5.54
CA VAL A 62 -6.02 -21.08 -4.34
C VAL A 62 -6.67 -21.95 -3.27
N MET A 63 -5.90 -22.89 -2.72
CA MET A 63 -6.33 -23.67 -1.55
C MET A 63 -6.27 -22.80 -0.30
N THR A 64 -7.35 -22.82 0.49
CA THR A 64 -7.35 -22.26 1.84
C THR A 64 -7.18 -23.36 2.88
N TYR A 65 -6.54 -23.00 3.99
CA TYR A 65 -6.24 -23.91 5.09
C TYR A 65 -6.88 -23.43 6.39
N SER A 66 -7.19 -24.36 7.29
CA SER A 66 -7.57 -24.04 8.66
C SER A 66 -6.32 -23.86 9.53
N PHE A 67 -6.34 -22.93 10.47
CA PHE A 67 -5.28 -22.76 11.46
C PHE A 67 -5.85 -23.05 12.84
N PRO A 68 -5.21 -23.87 13.71
CA PRO A 68 -3.80 -24.31 13.67
C PRO A 68 -3.51 -25.65 12.96
N SER A 69 -4.51 -26.44 12.58
CA SER A 69 -4.31 -27.82 12.08
C SER A 69 -3.73 -27.92 10.67
N MET A 70 -3.80 -26.85 9.87
CA MET A 70 -3.35 -26.80 8.47
C MET A 70 -4.08 -27.79 7.54
N GLU A 71 -5.34 -28.08 7.83
CA GLU A 71 -6.18 -28.91 6.96
C GLU A 71 -6.70 -28.08 5.78
N PRO A 72 -6.71 -28.62 4.55
CA PRO A 72 -7.29 -27.94 3.41
C PRO A 72 -8.81 -27.81 3.56
N VAL A 73 -9.34 -26.59 3.51
CA VAL A 73 -10.77 -26.30 3.71
C VAL A 73 -11.50 -26.23 2.38
N ARG A 74 -11.12 -25.29 1.51
CA ARG A 74 -11.79 -25.07 0.22
C ARG A 74 -10.87 -24.45 -0.82
N LEU A 75 -11.34 -24.50 -2.07
CA LEU A 75 -10.75 -23.79 -3.20
C LEU A 75 -11.42 -22.41 -3.33
N VAL A 76 -10.60 -21.37 -3.46
CA VAL A 76 -11.04 -19.99 -3.73
C VAL A 76 -10.44 -19.53 -5.05
N ASN A 77 -11.24 -18.86 -5.87
CA ASN A 77 -10.85 -18.43 -7.20
C ASN A 77 -10.48 -16.94 -7.17
N TYR A 78 -9.31 -16.60 -7.71
CA TYR A 78 -8.82 -15.22 -7.88
C TYR A 78 -8.56 -14.92 -9.35
N SER A 79 -8.41 -13.64 -9.71
CA SER A 79 -8.02 -13.30 -11.09
C SER A 79 -6.54 -13.62 -11.35
N GLN A 80 -6.21 -14.05 -12.57
CA GLN A 80 -4.82 -14.21 -13.00
C GLN A 80 -3.99 -12.93 -12.83
N LYS A 81 -4.63 -11.76 -13.01
CA LYS A 81 -3.98 -10.46 -12.86
C LYS A 81 -3.62 -10.11 -11.40
N GLU A 82 -4.18 -10.83 -10.43
CA GLU A 82 -3.94 -10.61 -9.00
C GLU A 82 -2.85 -11.53 -8.45
N LEU A 83 -2.93 -12.83 -8.75
CA LEU A 83 -2.07 -13.87 -8.14
C LEU A 83 -1.21 -14.67 -9.11
N GLN A 84 -1.30 -14.43 -10.42
CA GLN A 84 -0.47 -15.14 -11.41
C GLN A 84 0.06 -14.20 -12.48
N MET A 85 0.56 -13.04 -12.05
CA MET A 85 1.32 -12.13 -12.90
C MET A 85 2.72 -12.68 -13.24
N PRO A 86 3.28 -12.33 -14.41
CA PRO A 86 4.67 -12.62 -14.72
C PRO A 86 5.61 -11.82 -13.81
N ILE A 87 6.73 -12.44 -13.43
CA ILE A 87 7.71 -11.83 -12.54
C ILE A 87 8.42 -10.68 -13.26
N ARG A 88 8.29 -9.47 -12.73
CA ARG A 88 8.92 -8.25 -13.23
C ARG A 88 9.84 -7.62 -12.17
N LYS A 89 11.13 -7.98 -12.25
CA LYS A 89 12.16 -7.55 -11.28
C LYS A 89 12.38 -6.04 -11.28
N ASP A 90 12.19 -5.39 -12.42
CA ASP A 90 12.29 -3.94 -12.60
C ASP A 90 11.27 -3.19 -11.73
N ILE A 91 10.01 -3.62 -11.75
CA ILE A 91 8.93 -3.01 -10.96
C ILE A 91 9.15 -3.27 -9.46
N LEU A 92 9.47 -4.53 -9.10
CA LEU A 92 9.74 -4.89 -7.71
C LEU A 92 10.91 -4.07 -7.13
N HIS A 93 12.01 -3.95 -7.88
CA HIS A 93 13.16 -3.15 -7.46
C HIS A 93 12.78 -1.69 -7.21
N ARG A 94 12.01 -1.07 -8.13
CA ARG A 94 11.56 0.32 -7.96
C ARG A 94 10.70 0.51 -6.72
N ALA A 95 9.78 -0.41 -6.45
CA ALA A 95 8.94 -0.34 -5.25
C ALA A 95 9.75 -0.49 -3.95
N ILE A 96 10.71 -1.41 -3.90
CA ILE A 96 11.56 -1.61 -2.72
C ILE A 96 12.48 -0.41 -2.47
N VAL A 97 13.06 0.17 -3.54
CA VAL A 97 13.88 1.38 -3.42
C VAL A 97 13.04 2.55 -2.93
N TYR A 98 11.84 2.74 -3.49
CA TYR A 98 10.88 3.74 -3.03
C TYR A 98 10.54 3.59 -1.53
N GLU A 99 10.21 2.39 -1.07
CA GLU A 99 9.97 2.10 0.35
C GLU A 99 11.20 2.40 1.22
N GLY A 100 12.38 2.02 0.74
CA GLY A 100 13.65 2.24 1.44
C GLY A 100 14.00 3.72 1.57
N ASP A 101 13.73 4.51 0.54
CA ASP A 101 13.97 5.96 0.52
C ASP A 101 12.99 6.71 1.43
N MET A 102 11.70 6.32 1.43
CA MET A 102 10.67 6.87 2.33
C MET A 102 10.92 6.56 3.81
N THR A 103 11.52 5.41 4.12
CA THR A 103 11.80 5.02 5.51
C THR A 103 13.01 5.76 6.11
N ARG A 104 13.84 6.42 5.29
CA ARG A 104 15.04 7.11 5.78
C ARG A 104 14.69 8.39 6.54
N GLN A 105 15.28 8.55 7.72
CA GLN A 105 15.11 9.75 8.55
C GLN A 105 15.91 10.97 8.06
N GLY A 106 17.07 10.74 7.43
CA GLY A 106 17.89 11.83 6.87
C GLY A 106 18.41 12.85 7.87
N THR A 107 18.73 12.48 9.11
CA THR A 107 19.10 13.39 10.21
C THR A 107 20.59 13.75 10.31
N ALA A 108 21.42 13.23 9.40
CA ALA A 108 22.86 13.51 9.41
C ALA A 108 23.12 15.00 9.16
N SER A 109 23.81 15.65 10.09
CA SER A 109 24.15 17.07 10.01
C SER A 109 25.63 17.29 10.34
N THR A 110 26.24 18.23 9.64
CA THR A 110 27.59 18.72 9.90
C THR A 110 27.56 20.23 9.97
N LYS A 111 28.48 20.81 10.72
CA LYS A 111 28.59 22.28 10.81
C LYS A 111 29.32 22.81 9.59
N TRP A 112 28.69 23.73 8.86
CA TRP A 112 29.41 24.55 7.90
C TRP A 112 30.33 25.54 8.62
N ARG A 113 31.21 26.20 7.87
CA ARG A 113 32.12 27.23 8.41
C ARG A 113 31.36 28.29 9.22
N ASP A 114 30.13 28.61 8.85
CA ASP A 114 29.32 29.66 9.47
C ASP A 114 28.60 29.16 10.74
N ASP A 115 28.39 27.83 10.87
CA ASP A 115 27.79 27.21 12.06
C ASP A 115 28.81 26.87 13.15
N VAL A 116 30.10 26.86 12.79
CA VAL A 116 31.18 26.59 13.75
C VAL A 116 31.37 27.79 14.66
N HIS A 117 31.33 27.53 15.97
CA HIS A 117 31.56 28.54 16.99
C HIS A 117 32.95 29.18 16.83
N GLY A 118 32.99 30.51 16.68
CA GLY A 118 34.24 31.25 16.55
C GLY A 118 34.03 32.69 16.05
N SER A 119 35.13 33.43 15.92
CA SER A 119 35.12 34.78 15.36
C SER A 119 35.36 34.76 13.86
N HIS A 120 34.52 35.46 13.10
CA HIS A 120 34.72 35.70 11.67
C HIS A 120 35.84 36.73 11.37
N ARG A 121 36.57 37.18 12.41
CA ARG A 121 37.72 38.06 12.25
C ARG A 121 38.85 37.34 11.52
N LYS A 122 39.47 38.04 10.57
CA LYS A 122 40.67 37.59 9.89
C LYS A 122 41.80 37.30 10.87
N VAL A 123 42.43 36.13 10.74
CA VAL A 123 43.43 35.66 11.71
C VAL A 123 44.73 36.46 11.68
N HIS A 124 45.18 36.90 10.49
CA HIS A 124 46.36 37.75 10.33
C HIS A 124 46.22 38.69 9.12
N PRO A 125 47.00 39.79 9.05
CA PRO A 125 46.95 40.74 7.93
C PRO A 125 47.18 40.09 6.56
N GLN A 126 46.70 40.74 5.49
CA GLN A 126 46.76 40.20 4.12
C GLN A 126 48.20 39.99 3.60
N LYS A 127 49.16 40.77 4.11
CA LYS A 127 50.59 40.78 3.77
C LYS A 127 51.40 41.08 5.03
N GLY A 128 52.71 40.83 4.99
CA GLY A 128 53.64 41.16 6.08
C GLY A 128 53.77 40.12 7.19
N SER A 129 53.06 38.98 7.12
CA SER A 129 53.11 37.92 8.14
C SER A 129 54.09 36.77 7.85
N GLY A 130 54.65 36.69 6.64
CA GLY A 130 55.50 35.57 6.22
C GLY A 130 54.78 34.20 6.11
N ARG A 131 53.45 34.17 6.28
CA ARG A 131 52.62 32.96 6.30
C ARG A 131 51.67 32.93 5.10
N ALA A 132 51.13 31.76 4.78
CA ALA A 132 50.05 31.64 3.80
C ALA A 132 48.86 32.54 4.16
N ARG A 133 48.16 33.07 3.15
CA ARG A 133 46.99 33.94 3.36
C ARG A 133 45.88 33.14 4.03
N ALA A 134 45.28 33.71 5.07
CA ALA A 134 44.16 33.10 5.77
C ALA A 134 43.02 34.10 5.98
N GLY A 135 41.81 33.59 5.94
CA GLY A 135 40.60 34.31 6.35
C GLY A 135 40.34 34.13 7.84
N ASP A 136 39.11 33.72 8.14
CA ASP A 136 38.61 33.36 9.45
C ASP A 136 39.16 32.00 9.96
N LYS A 137 38.91 31.70 11.24
CA LYS A 137 39.42 30.48 11.90
C LYS A 137 38.61 29.24 11.51
N GLN A 138 37.34 29.41 11.12
CA GLN A 138 36.38 28.35 10.82
C GLN A 138 36.51 27.77 9.41
N SER A 139 37.48 28.25 8.63
CA SER A 139 37.78 27.72 7.30
C SER A 139 37.99 26.19 7.32
N PRO A 140 37.41 25.43 6.38
CA PRO A 140 37.52 23.97 6.31
C PRO A 140 38.96 23.46 6.13
N ILE A 141 39.87 24.31 5.64
CA ILE A 141 41.29 23.98 5.47
C ILE A 141 42.00 23.87 6.84
N ARG A 142 41.44 24.50 7.88
CA ARG A 142 42.04 24.56 9.22
C ARG A 142 41.48 23.47 10.12
N ARG A 143 42.31 23.04 11.08
CA ARG A 143 41.86 22.15 12.17
C ARG A 143 40.79 22.85 13.01
N GLY A 144 39.69 22.16 13.27
CA GLY A 144 38.53 22.70 13.99
C GLY A 144 37.68 23.67 13.18
N GLY A 145 37.91 23.78 11.86
CA GLY A 145 37.00 24.46 10.93
C GLY A 145 35.77 23.63 10.58
N GLY A 146 34.84 24.23 9.86
CA GLY A 146 33.63 23.55 9.37
C GLY A 146 33.92 22.56 8.25
N VAL A 147 32.94 21.72 7.90
CA VAL A 147 33.03 20.79 6.77
C VAL A 147 32.48 21.47 5.51
N ALA A 148 33.20 21.41 4.39
CA ALA A 148 32.77 22.08 3.15
C ALA A 148 31.55 21.41 2.48
N HIS A 149 31.64 20.11 2.19
CA HIS A 149 30.57 19.31 1.57
C HIS A 149 30.14 18.18 2.50
N GLY A 150 29.76 18.54 3.72
CA GLY A 150 29.24 17.59 4.69
C GLY A 150 27.74 17.36 4.52
N PRO A 151 27.20 16.26 5.06
CA PRO A 151 25.77 16.00 5.04
C PRO A 151 25.02 17.03 5.88
N HIS A 152 23.80 17.32 5.44
CA HIS A 152 22.81 18.12 6.15
C HIS A 152 21.47 17.41 6.19
N PRO A 153 20.62 17.71 7.19
CA PRO A 153 19.30 17.11 7.26
C PRO A 153 18.53 17.40 5.97
N ARG A 154 18.09 16.34 5.31
CA ARG A 154 17.39 16.44 4.02
C ARG A 154 16.38 15.31 3.89
N ASP A 155 15.35 15.59 3.12
CA ASP A 155 14.40 14.56 2.73
C ASP A 155 15.02 13.65 1.64
N PHE A 156 14.88 12.35 1.84
CA PHE A 156 15.33 11.31 0.90
C PHE A 156 14.17 10.70 0.11
N SER A 157 12.93 11.09 0.41
CA SER A 157 11.74 10.57 -0.25
C SER A 157 11.83 10.69 -1.77
N THR A 158 11.44 9.62 -2.46
CA THR A 158 11.34 9.58 -3.92
C THR A 158 9.90 9.28 -4.31
N ASP A 159 9.45 9.77 -5.46
CA ASP A 159 8.07 9.55 -5.92
C ASP A 159 7.95 8.28 -6.77
N LEU A 160 6.86 7.53 -6.57
CA LEU A 160 6.49 6.39 -7.40
C LEU A 160 5.01 6.47 -7.80
N PRO A 161 4.66 6.31 -9.09
CA PRO A 161 3.27 6.29 -9.52
C PRO A 161 2.47 5.20 -8.80
N ALA A 162 1.32 5.55 -8.22
CA ALA A 162 0.50 4.64 -7.43
C ALA A 162 0.14 3.34 -8.16
N LYS A 163 -0.15 3.41 -9.47
CA LYS A 163 -0.43 2.22 -10.30
C LYS A 163 0.77 1.28 -10.43
N LEU A 164 2.00 1.81 -10.48
CA LEU A 164 3.21 0.99 -10.50
C LEU A 164 3.44 0.32 -9.15
N TYR A 165 3.15 1.01 -8.05
CA TYR A 165 3.22 0.44 -6.71
C TYR A 165 2.20 -0.71 -6.52
N ASP A 166 0.95 -0.49 -6.93
CA ASP A 166 -0.12 -1.50 -6.91
C ASP A 166 0.24 -2.72 -7.79
N GLN A 167 0.94 -2.50 -8.90
CA GLN A 167 1.48 -3.57 -9.73
C GLN A 167 2.61 -4.35 -9.02
N ALA A 168 3.50 -3.66 -8.30
CA ALA A 168 4.57 -4.31 -7.54
C ALA A 168 4.01 -5.26 -6.47
N TRP A 169 2.97 -4.84 -5.76
CA TRP A 169 2.27 -5.67 -4.77
C TRP A 169 1.77 -6.99 -5.35
N ARG A 170 1.03 -6.94 -6.47
CA ARG A 170 0.50 -8.15 -7.11
C ARG A 170 1.57 -9.02 -7.72
N ILE A 171 2.64 -8.43 -8.28
CA ILE A 171 3.81 -9.21 -8.75
C ILE A 171 4.47 -9.94 -7.57
N ALA A 172 4.64 -9.29 -6.42
CA ALA A 172 5.23 -9.91 -5.23
C ALA A 172 4.37 -11.07 -4.70
N LEU A 173 3.05 -10.86 -4.60
CA LEU A 173 2.11 -11.93 -4.21
C LEU A 173 2.09 -13.08 -5.23
N SER A 174 2.08 -12.75 -6.53
CA SER A 174 2.14 -13.74 -7.61
C SER A 174 3.41 -14.57 -7.56
N TYR A 175 4.54 -13.94 -7.26
CA TYR A 175 5.82 -14.63 -7.09
C TYR A 175 5.78 -15.64 -5.94
N ARG A 176 5.19 -15.27 -4.79
CA ARG A 176 5.00 -16.20 -3.67
C ARG A 176 4.02 -17.32 -3.99
N PHE A 177 2.94 -17.00 -4.69
CA PHE A 177 1.96 -17.99 -5.12
C PHE A 177 2.58 -19.03 -6.07
N GLN A 178 3.29 -18.59 -7.11
CA GLN A 178 3.97 -19.48 -8.07
C GLN A 178 5.00 -20.41 -7.42
N ARG A 179 5.61 -19.99 -6.31
CA ARG A 179 6.57 -20.78 -5.54
C ARG A 179 5.92 -21.68 -4.49
N GLY A 180 4.60 -21.62 -4.30
CA GLY A 180 3.90 -22.32 -3.22
C GLY A 180 4.27 -21.81 -1.82
N GLU A 181 4.76 -20.58 -1.73
CA GLU A 181 5.18 -19.93 -0.48
C GLU A 181 4.07 -19.07 0.15
N LEU A 182 3.00 -18.81 -0.63
CA LEU A 182 1.79 -18.13 -0.18
C LEU A 182 0.81 -19.15 0.40
N ILE A 183 0.59 -19.12 1.70
CA ILE A 183 -0.34 -19.97 2.43
C ILE A 183 -1.52 -19.10 2.87
N VAL A 184 -2.71 -19.41 2.35
CA VAL A 184 -3.93 -18.67 2.67
C VAL A 184 -4.71 -19.43 3.73
N ILE A 185 -5.03 -18.75 4.83
CA ILE A 185 -5.84 -19.28 5.92
C ILE A 185 -7.28 -18.81 5.71
N ASP A 186 -8.26 -19.71 5.77
CA ASP A 186 -9.65 -19.37 5.47
C ASP A 186 -10.26 -18.45 6.55
N ASP A 187 -9.96 -18.76 7.81
CA ASP A 187 -10.45 -18.07 8.98
C ASP A 187 -9.37 -17.18 9.62
N LYS A 188 -9.69 -16.64 10.79
CA LYS A 188 -8.78 -15.85 11.62
C LYS A 188 -7.65 -16.72 12.19
N ILE A 189 -6.42 -16.22 12.14
CA ILE A 189 -5.26 -16.85 12.77
C ILE A 189 -5.43 -16.70 14.28
N SER A 190 -6.02 -17.70 14.91
CA SER A 190 -6.24 -17.71 16.35
C SER A 190 -5.60 -18.92 17.01
N LEU A 191 -5.20 -18.74 18.25
CA LEU A 191 -4.68 -19.80 19.11
C LEU A 191 -5.61 -19.93 20.31
N PRO A 192 -5.74 -21.13 20.90
CA PRO A 192 -6.47 -21.26 22.15
C PRO A 192 -5.85 -20.35 23.22
N SER A 193 -6.68 -19.71 24.05
CA SER A 193 -6.24 -18.66 24.98
C SER A 193 -5.09 -19.09 25.88
N ASN A 194 -5.12 -20.35 26.37
CA ASN A 194 -4.08 -20.94 27.22
C ASN A 194 -2.84 -21.44 26.46
N SER A 195 -2.75 -21.18 25.16
CA SER A 195 -1.62 -21.62 24.33
C SER A 195 -0.34 -20.89 24.71
N THR A 196 0.70 -21.66 25.00
CA THR A 196 2.07 -21.18 25.15
C THR A 196 2.69 -20.87 23.78
N PRO A 197 3.70 -19.98 23.69
CA PRO A 197 4.41 -19.73 22.43
C PRO A 197 5.02 -21.01 21.83
N TYR A 198 5.34 -22.00 22.66
CA TYR A 198 5.79 -23.32 22.24
C TYR A 198 4.83 -24.03 21.26
N LEU A 199 3.51 -23.81 21.38
CA LEU A 199 2.55 -24.40 20.44
C LEU A 199 2.79 -23.88 19.01
N LEU A 200 3.05 -22.57 18.87
CA LEU A 200 3.37 -21.97 17.57
C LEU A 200 4.69 -22.51 17.03
N GLU A 201 5.73 -22.62 17.87
CA GLU A 201 7.00 -23.24 17.45
C GLU A 201 6.79 -24.64 16.91
N LYS A 202 6.00 -25.46 17.63
CA LYS A 202 5.69 -26.83 17.22
C LYS A 202 4.92 -26.88 15.90
N ILE A 203 3.94 -25.99 15.70
CA ILE A 203 3.20 -25.87 14.42
C ILE A 203 4.16 -25.49 13.28
N LEU A 204 5.05 -24.53 13.51
CA LEU A 204 6.06 -24.14 12.52
C LEU A 204 7.02 -25.30 12.23
N GLU A 205 7.42 -26.07 13.22
CA GLU A 205 8.30 -27.23 13.06
C GLU A 205 7.64 -28.37 12.29
N THR A 206 6.40 -28.74 12.63
CA THR A 206 5.66 -29.83 11.95
C THR A 206 5.46 -29.52 10.48
N ASN A 207 5.23 -28.25 10.14
CA ASN A 207 5.02 -27.82 8.76
C ASN A 207 6.33 -27.50 8.01
N ASN A 208 7.48 -27.72 8.64
CA ASN A 208 8.80 -27.37 8.12
C ASN A 208 8.96 -25.86 7.79
N TRP A 209 8.27 -25.00 8.53
CA TRP A 209 8.31 -23.54 8.46
C TRP A 209 9.34 -22.89 9.39
N ASN A 210 10.27 -23.71 9.89
CA ASN A 210 11.34 -23.29 10.77
C ASN A 210 12.53 -22.67 10.01
N THR A 211 13.49 -22.15 10.80
CA THR A 211 14.70 -21.44 10.35
C THR A 211 15.50 -22.16 9.26
N LYS A 212 15.44 -23.50 9.16
CA LYS A 212 16.17 -24.25 8.12
C LYS A 212 15.71 -23.87 6.70
N LYS A 213 14.44 -23.52 6.54
CA LYS A 213 13.85 -23.10 5.26
C LYS A 213 13.52 -21.60 5.24
N GLY A 214 14.07 -20.83 6.18
CA GLY A 214 13.84 -19.39 6.35
C GLY A 214 12.67 -19.05 7.29
N ARG A 215 12.48 -17.75 7.54
CA ARG A 215 11.45 -17.20 8.45
C ARG A 215 10.07 -17.20 7.79
N SER A 216 9.03 -17.10 8.61
CA SER A 216 7.63 -16.97 8.15
C SER A 216 7.05 -15.61 8.56
N THR A 217 6.20 -15.01 7.72
CA THR A 217 5.44 -13.80 8.06
C THR A 217 3.96 -14.13 8.16
N PHE A 218 3.35 -13.81 9.30
CA PHE A 218 1.92 -13.85 9.52
C PHE A 218 1.31 -12.48 9.21
N ILE A 219 0.26 -12.45 8.38
CA ILE A 219 -0.48 -11.24 8.05
C ILE A 219 -1.93 -11.43 8.51
N THR A 220 -2.34 -10.63 9.49
CA THR A 220 -3.70 -10.64 10.04
C THR A 220 -4.54 -9.51 9.45
N SER A 221 -5.87 -9.68 9.43
CA SER A 221 -6.81 -8.62 9.05
C SER A 221 -7.14 -7.69 10.21
N GLU A 222 -7.07 -8.22 11.42
CA GLU A 222 -7.36 -7.54 12.68
C GLU A 222 -6.21 -7.81 13.66
N VAL A 223 -5.97 -6.86 14.57
CA VAL A 223 -4.86 -6.95 15.52
C VAL A 223 -5.29 -7.76 16.74
N ASP A 224 -4.65 -8.91 16.93
CA ASP A 224 -4.80 -9.75 18.12
C ASP A 224 -3.59 -9.61 19.04
N MET A 225 -3.73 -8.83 20.11
CA MET A 225 -2.63 -8.51 21.03
C MET A 225 -1.94 -9.77 21.59
N ASP A 226 -2.71 -10.80 21.95
CA ASP A 226 -2.18 -12.06 22.48
C ASP A 226 -1.33 -12.82 21.46
N LEU A 227 -1.75 -12.83 20.19
CA LEU A 227 -1.01 -13.47 19.12
C LEU A 227 0.27 -12.69 18.83
N PHE A 228 0.18 -11.35 18.76
CA PHE A 228 1.34 -10.49 18.55
C PHE A 228 2.40 -10.69 19.63
N ALA A 229 2.00 -10.66 20.91
CA ALA A 229 2.92 -10.88 22.03
C ALA A 229 3.56 -12.28 22.02
N LYS A 230 2.85 -13.31 21.54
CA LYS A 230 3.40 -14.67 21.40
C LYS A 230 4.40 -14.74 20.26
N VAL A 231 4.09 -14.20 19.08
CA VAL A 231 4.98 -14.19 17.91
C VAL A 231 6.22 -13.33 18.15
N GLU A 232 6.08 -12.21 18.86
CA GLU A 232 7.19 -11.32 19.19
C GLU A 232 8.26 -12.01 20.07
N LYS A 233 7.85 -12.90 20.98
CA LYS A 233 8.81 -13.73 21.74
C LYS A 233 9.59 -14.70 20.84
N MET A 234 9.12 -14.97 19.63
CA MET A 234 9.67 -15.92 18.66
C MET A 234 10.17 -15.25 17.37
N GLN A 235 10.64 -13.99 17.46
CA GLN A 235 11.13 -13.19 16.32
C GLN A 235 12.14 -13.93 15.41
N ARG A 236 12.90 -14.89 15.96
CA ARG A 236 13.86 -15.72 15.21
C ARG A 236 13.18 -16.59 14.15
N TYR A 237 11.96 -17.08 14.41
CA TYR A 237 11.23 -17.99 13.53
C TYR A 237 10.20 -17.26 12.67
N ALA A 238 9.47 -16.32 13.28
CA ALA A 238 8.34 -15.68 12.63
C ALA A 238 8.27 -14.17 12.88
N THR A 239 7.58 -13.50 11.98
CA THR A 239 7.17 -12.09 12.09
C THR A 239 5.66 -12.03 11.97
N ILE A 240 5.04 -11.06 12.62
CA ILE A 240 3.62 -10.80 12.50
C ILE A 240 3.42 -9.34 12.12
N MET A 241 2.50 -9.07 11.22
CA MET A 241 2.17 -7.75 10.73
C MET A 241 0.65 -7.64 10.54
N ASP A 242 0.09 -6.48 10.84
CA ASP A 242 -1.27 -6.16 10.43
C ASP A 242 -1.27 -5.79 8.93
N ARG A 243 -2.38 -6.02 8.23
CA ARG A 243 -2.54 -5.71 6.81
C ARG A 243 -2.19 -4.26 6.44
N SER A 244 -2.29 -3.31 7.37
CA SER A 244 -1.99 -1.90 7.13
C SER A 244 -0.50 -1.61 7.06
N ASP A 245 0.30 -2.40 7.77
CA ASP A 245 1.71 -2.16 8.06
C ASP A 245 2.62 -3.04 7.19
N VAL A 246 2.03 -3.82 6.28
CA VAL A 246 2.76 -4.64 5.33
C VAL A 246 3.19 -3.77 4.15
N ASP A 247 4.44 -3.96 3.73
CA ASP A 247 5.07 -3.35 2.56
C ASP A 247 5.46 -4.43 1.53
N VAL A 248 5.79 -4.02 0.29
CA VAL A 248 6.27 -4.94 -0.75
C VAL A 248 7.57 -5.62 -0.31
N LYS A 249 8.46 -4.90 0.38
CA LYS A 249 9.67 -5.45 0.98
C LYS A 249 9.33 -6.59 1.96
N ASN A 250 8.34 -6.41 2.82
CA ASN A 250 7.96 -7.40 3.84
C ASN A 250 7.45 -8.69 3.20
N LEU A 251 6.72 -8.59 2.08
CA LEU A 251 6.29 -9.77 1.30
C LEU A 251 7.47 -10.58 0.73
N LEU A 252 8.62 -9.95 0.52
CA LEU A 252 9.79 -10.52 -0.15
C LEU A 252 10.93 -10.92 0.80
N GLU A 253 10.91 -10.46 2.05
CA GLU A 253 11.98 -10.71 3.03
C GLU A 253 11.99 -12.15 3.55
N THR A 254 10.84 -12.67 3.95
CA THR A 254 10.73 -14.00 4.58
C THR A 254 10.66 -15.11 3.55
N ALA A 255 10.71 -16.37 3.97
CA ALA A 255 10.61 -17.49 3.03
C ALA A 255 9.15 -17.81 2.69
N ARG A 256 8.23 -17.61 3.63
CA ARG A 256 6.82 -17.96 3.48
C ARG A 256 5.93 -16.87 4.04
N LEU A 257 4.78 -16.76 3.42
CA LEU A 257 3.78 -15.78 3.77
C LEU A 257 2.48 -16.51 4.13
N ILE A 258 2.06 -16.35 5.38
CA ILE A 258 0.87 -16.95 5.94
C ILE A 258 -0.12 -15.80 6.15
N ILE A 259 -1.19 -15.77 5.36
CA ILE A 259 -2.12 -14.64 5.32
C ILE A 259 -3.55 -15.11 5.53
N GLU A 260 -4.31 -14.36 6.32
CA GLU A 260 -5.76 -14.54 6.39
C GLU A 260 -6.40 -14.19 5.04
N LYS A 261 -7.37 -14.99 4.59
CA LYS A 261 -8.12 -14.75 3.37
C LYS A 261 -8.71 -13.33 3.34
N LYS A 262 -9.31 -12.91 4.46
CA LYS A 262 -9.88 -11.56 4.62
C LYS A 262 -8.83 -10.46 4.42
N ALA A 263 -7.61 -10.66 4.93
CA ALA A 263 -6.51 -9.70 4.75
C ALA A 263 -6.05 -9.66 3.29
N LEU A 264 -5.91 -10.84 2.65
CA LEU A 264 -5.53 -10.95 1.24
C LEU A 264 -6.53 -10.22 0.32
N ASP A 265 -7.83 -10.48 0.50
CA ASP A 265 -8.90 -9.83 -0.29
C ASP A 265 -8.84 -8.30 -0.17
N GLN A 266 -8.59 -7.79 1.03
CA GLN A 266 -8.49 -6.35 1.27
C GLN A 266 -7.24 -5.73 0.67
N ILE A 267 -6.10 -6.41 0.74
CA ILE A 267 -4.84 -5.98 0.10
C ILE A 267 -5.03 -5.94 -1.42
N LEU A 268 -5.57 -7.00 -2.03
CA LEU A 268 -5.83 -7.05 -3.47
C LEU A 268 -6.80 -5.95 -3.92
N LYS A 269 -7.88 -5.73 -3.15
CA LYS A 269 -8.82 -4.63 -3.41
C LYS A 269 -8.13 -3.26 -3.37
N LYS A 270 -7.25 -3.01 -2.39
CA LYS A 270 -6.50 -1.75 -2.27
C LYS A 270 -5.56 -1.53 -3.45
N HIS A 271 -4.93 -2.60 -3.95
CA HIS A 271 -3.92 -2.57 -5.01
C HIS A 271 -4.48 -2.97 -6.39
N SER A 272 -5.70 -2.53 -6.70
CA SER A 272 -6.41 -2.82 -7.96
C SER A 272 -6.62 -1.59 -8.86
N ARG A 273 -5.95 -0.47 -8.58
CA ARG A 273 -6.17 0.82 -9.30
C ARG A 273 -5.76 0.78 -10.77
N ASP A 274 -4.82 -0.09 -11.12
CA ASP A 274 -4.40 -0.30 -12.50
C ASP A 274 -5.42 -1.13 -13.29
N LEU A 275 -6.15 -2.05 -12.64
CA LEU A 275 -7.20 -2.87 -13.25
C LEU A 275 -8.49 -2.10 -13.49
N SER A 276 -8.83 -1.22 -12.54
CA SER A 276 -10.09 -0.46 -12.56
C SER A 276 -10.05 0.81 -13.40
N SER A 277 -8.93 1.11 -14.07
CA SER A 277 -8.81 2.35 -14.84
C SER A 277 -9.59 2.24 -16.16
N GLN A 278 -10.65 3.04 -16.30
CA GLN A 278 -11.26 3.26 -17.62
C GLN A 278 -10.19 3.83 -18.55
N PRO A 279 -10.02 3.31 -19.78
CA PRO A 279 -9.15 3.95 -20.75
C PRO A 279 -9.65 5.39 -20.97
N ALA A 280 -8.72 6.34 -21.08
CA ALA A 280 -9.08 7.72 -21.40
C ALA A 280 -9.88 7.71 -22.71
N LYS A 281 -11.16 8.12 -22.66
CA LYS A 281 -11.96 8.30 -23.88
C LYS A 281 -11.39 9.49 -24.63
N ALA A 282 -10.87 9.25 -25.84
CA ALA A 282 -10.52 10.34 -26.75
C ALA A 282 -11.80 11.16 -27.00
N ARG A 283 -11.83 12.41 -26.51
CA ARG A 283 -12.86 13.38 -26.90
C ARG A 283 -12.40 14.00 -28.20
N TYR A 284 -12.94 13.52 -29.31
CA TYR A 284 -12.88 14.26 -30.57
C TYR A 284 -13.91 15.40 -30.46
N LEU A 285 -13.46 16.64 -30.72
CA LEU A 285 -14.31 17.83 -30.82
C LEU A 285 -15.14 17.78 -32.10
#